data_AF-A0A7Y0Z5G3-F1
#
_entry.id   AF-A0A7Y0Z5G3-F1
#
_cell.length_a   1.000
_cell.length_b   1.000
_cell.length_c   1.000
_cell.angle_alpha   90.00
_cell.angle_beta   90.00
_cell.angle_gamma   90.00
#
_symmetry.space_group_name_H-M   'P 1'
#
loop_
_entity.id
_entity.type
_entity.pdbx_description
1 polymer ?
#
loop_
_entity_poly.entity_id
_entity_poly.type
_entity_poly.pdbx_seq_one_letter_code
_entity_poly.pdbx_strand_id
1 'polypeptide(L)'
;MIMVLSKVELKELSVKAEAEGLMLSDLVPICERFGVAPLDVLNEMSVAVAEGYLQGSLPYDFCDGVMNGIINAVVEVGMTNDMPQPAFSLYQAFDQGEWFRSNDPPETDFSEKYTKHVVEEIMRTLRD
;
A
#
# COMPACT_ATOMS: atom_id res chain seq x y z
N MET A 1 -14.13 2.28 5.69
CA MET A 1 -13.58 3.14 4.62
C MET A 1 -14.60 3.21 3.50
N ILE A 2 -14.96 4.40 3.02
CA ILE A 2 -15.79 4.56 1.82
C ILE A 2 -14.86 4.33 0.63
N MET A 3 -15.19 3.40 -0.28
CA MET A 3 -14.44 3.25 -1.52
C MET A 3 -14.86 4.35 -2.50
N VAL A 4 -13.93 5.20 -2.88
CA VAL A 4 -14.15 6.39 -3.69
C VAL A 4 -13.71 6.14 -5.13
N LEU A 5 -12.63 5.38 -5.33
CA LEU A 5 -12.07 5.11 -6.64
C LEU A 5 -12.65 3.84 -7.24
N SER A 6 -12.79 3.81 -8.57
CA SER A 6 -13.12 2.56 -9.26
C SER A 6 -11.94 1.61 -9.24
N LYS A 7 -12.21 0.30 -9.39
CA LYS A 7 -11.15 -0.72 -9.51
C LYS A 7 -10.17 -0.46 -10.65
N VAL A 8 -10.64 0.17 -11.73
CA VAL A 8 -9.78 0.52 -12.88
C VAL A 8 -8.79 1.60 -12.48
N GLU A 9 -9.24 2.62 -11.77
CA GLU A 9 -8.40 3.74 -11.33
C GLU A 9 -7.39 3.32 -10.28
N LEU A 10 -7.82 2.50 -9.31
CA LEU A 10 -6.91 1.92 -8.33
C LEU A 10 -5.82 1.09 -9.01
N LYS A 11 -6.17 0.33 -10.05
CA LYS A 11 -5.21 -0.46 -10.82
C LYS A 11 -4.24 0.43 -11.59
N GLU A 12 -4.74 1.44 -12.31
CA GLU A 12 -3.90 2.37 -13.08
C GLU A 12 -2.93 3.13 -12.16
N LEU A 13 -3.40 3.58 -11.01
CA LEU A 13 -2.56 4.23 -10.01
C LEU A 13 -1.52 3.30 -9.41
N SER A 14 -1.90 2.06 -9.12
CA SER A 14 -0.96 1.06 -8.59
C SER A 14 0.14 0.77 -9.62
N VAL A 15 -0.22 0.59 -10.90
CA VAL A 15 0.77 0.39 -11.97
C VAL A 15 1.71 1.59 -12.09
N LYS A 16 1.19 2.82 -12.04
CA LYS A 16 2.04 4.01 -12.07
C LYS A 16 2.94 4.10 -10.84
N ALA A 17 2.41 3.84 -9.65
CA ALA A 17 3.18 3.86 -8.41
C ALA A 17 4.32 2.86 -8.42
N GLU A 18 4.08 1.63 -8.86
CA GLU A 18 5.13 0.60 -8.94
C GLU A 18 6.22 0.96 -9.96
N ALA A 19 5.84 1.51 -11.11
CA ALA A 19 6.79 1.80 -12.19
C ALA A 19 7.59 3.11 -11.98
N GLU A 20 6.95 4.15 -11.45
CA GLU A 20 7.49 5.52 -11.43
C GLU A 20 7.52 6.15 -10.03
N GLY A 21 6.82 5.56 -9.06
CA GLY A 21 6.46 6.21 -7.81
C GLY A 21 5.34 7.23 -7.97
N LEU A 22 4.80 7.69 -6.85
CA LEU A 22 3.84 8.79 -6.79
C LEU A 22 4.31 9.85 -5.80
N MET A 23 4.15 11.12 -6.21
CA MET A 23 4.27 12.28 -5.35
C MET A 23 2.89 12.84 -5.03
N LEU A 24 2.77 13.71 -4.03
CA LEU A 24 1.50 14.35 -3.71
C LEU A 24 0.91 15.11 -4.91
N SER A 25 1.76 15.71 -5.76
CA SER A 25 1.34 16.38 -6.98
C SER A 25 0.64 15.47 -7.98
N ASP A 26 0.97 14.17 -8.01
CA ASP A 26 0.32 13.19 -8.89
C ASP A 26 -1.10 12.85 -8.43
N LEU A 27 -1.39 13.05 -7.13
CA LEU A 27 -2.71 12.78 -6.55
C LEU A 27 -3.69 13.94 -6.73
N VAL A 28 -3.19 15.17 -6.94
CA VAL A 28 -4.03 16.38 -7.06
C VAL A 28 -5.15 16.23 -8.10
N PRO A 29 -4.90 15.77 -9.35
CA PRO A 29 -5.96 15.64 -10.34
C PRO A 29 -7.06 14.66 -9.93
N ILE A 30 -6.71 13.63 -9.16
CA ILE A 30 -7.63 12.60 -8.69
C ILE A 30 -8.46 13.14 -7.52
N CYS A 31 -7.79 13.81 -6.58
CA CYS A 31 -8.42 14.48 -5.45
C CYS A 31 -9.45 15.51 -5.94
N GLU A 32 -9.11 16.33 -6.93
CA GLU A 32 -10.03 17.32 -7.52
C GLU A 32 -11.20 16.67 -8.25
N ARG A 33 -10.93 15.61 -9.04
CA ARG A 33 -11.96 14.92 -9.82
C ARG A 33 -13.00 14.23 -8.94
N PHE A 34 -12.59 13.68 -7.80
CA PHE A 34 -13.45 12.92 -6.91
C PHE A 34 -13.88 13.69 -5.65
N GLY A 35 -13.32 14.87 -5.41
CA GLY A 35 -13.61 15.66 -4.22
C GLY A 35 -13.14 14.99 -2.92
N VAL A 36 -11.96 14.35 -2.94
CA VAL A 36 -11.42 13.59 -1.81
C VAL A 36 -10.04 14.07 -1.39
N ALA A 37 -9.66 13.74 -0.15
CA ALA A 37 -8.34 14.08 0.35
C ALA A 37 -7.27 13.11 -0.18
N PRO A 38 -6.02 13.55 -0.36
CA PRO A 38 -4.90 12.69 -0.74
C PRO A 38 -4.72 11.48 0.20
N LEU A 39 -4.97 11.67 1.49
CA LEU A 39 -4.89 10.59 2.48
C LEU A 39 -5.90 9.46 2.19
N ASP A 40 -7.10 9.80 1.72
CA ASP A 40 -8.15 8.81 1.40
C ASP A 40 -7.73 7.99 0.19
N VAL A 41 -7.16 8.64 -0.84
CA VAL A 41 -6.65 7.97 -2.04
C VAL A 41 -5.53 7.00 -1.68
N LEU A 42 -4.55 7.44 -0.89
CA LEU A 42 -3.41 6.61 -0.47
C LEU A 42 -3.88 5.41 0.35
N ASN A 43 -4.78 5.63 1.32
CA ASN A 43 -5.34 4.57 2.14
C ASN A 43 -6.13 3.55 1.31
N GLU A 44 -6.98 4.02 0.40
CA GLU A 44 -7.78 3.15 -0.45
C GLU A 44 -6.91 2.32 -1.40
N MET A 45 -5.89 2.92 -1.99
CA MET A 45 -4.89 2.22 -2.79
C MET A 45 -4.19 1.12 -2.00
N SER A 46 -3.66 1.45 -0.81
CA SER A 46 -2.93 0.47 0.00
C SER A 46 -3.83 -0.68 0.45
N VAL A 47 -5.09 -0.40 0.80
CA VAL A 47 -6.08 -1.43 1.13
C VAL A 47 -6.34 -2.34 -0.06
N ALA A 48 -6.54 -1.78 -1.27
CA ALA A 48 -6.77 -2.58 -2.47
C ALA A 48 -5.58 -3.49 -2.83
N VAL A 49 -4.36 -2.98 -2.65
CA VAL A 49 -3.11 -3.76 -2.81
C VAL A 49 -3.05 -4.89 -1.79
N ALA A 50 -3.29 -4.59 -0.51
CA ALA A 50 -3.29 -5.58 0.57
C ALA A 50 -4.36 -6.67 0.34
N GLU A 51 -5.57 -6.31 -0.06
CA GLU A 51 -6.61 -7.30 -0.41
C GLU A 51 -6.19 -8.17 -1.58
N GLY A 52 -5.59 -7.57 -2.62
CA GLY A 52 -5.11 -8.30 -3.78
C GLY A 52 -4.00 -9.29 -3.44
N TYR A 53 -3.09 -8.91 -2.54
CA TYR A 53 -2.03 -9.75 -1.99
C TYR A 53 -2.60 -10.93 -1.19
N LEU A 54 -3.48 -10.67 -0.23
CA LEU A 54 -4.08 -11.71 0.62
C LEU A 54 -4.92 -12.72 -0.17
N GLN A 55 -5.55 -12.28 -1.27
CA GLN A 55 -6.31 -13.15 -2.17
C GLN A 55 -5.43 -13.95 -3.14
N GLY A 56 -4.11 -13.70 -3.17
CA GLY A 56 -3.18 -14.30 -4.14
C GLY A 56 -3.39 -13.81 -5.57
N SER A 57 -4.09 -12.69 -5.76
CA SER A 57 -4.39 -12.11 -7.07
C SER A 57 -3.31 -11.13 -7.55
N LEU A 58 -2.51 -10.59 -6.63
CA LEU A 58 -1.35 -9.77 -6.90
C LEU A 58 -0.10 -10.42 -6.28
N PRO A 59 1.03 -10.52 -7.02
CA PRO A 59 2.26 -11.06 -6.46
C PRO A 59 2.87 -10.09 -5.45
N TYR A 60 3.66 -10.61 -4.50
CA TYR A 60 4.33 -9.81 -3.47
C TYR A 60 5.16 -8.69 -4.09
N ASP A 61 6.04 -8.99 -5.04
CA ASP A 61 6.94 -8.00 -5.67
C ASP A 61 6.18 -6.78 -6.23
N PHE A 62 5.00 -7.01 -6.82
CA PHE A 62 4.16 -5.92 -7.30
C PHE A 62 3.59 -5.11 -6.14
N CYS A 63 3.06 -5.78 -5.12
CA CYS A 63 2.47 -5.10 -3.96
C CYS A 63 3.51 -4.27 -3.20
N ASP A 64 4.67 -4.86 -2.97
CA ASP A 64 5.83 -4.23 -2.36
C ASP A 64 6.30 -3.03 -3.17
N GLY A 65 6.46 -3.19 -4.49
CA GLY A 65 6.79 -2.10 -5.41
C GLY A 65 5.78 -0.96 -5.38
N VAL A 66 4.47 -1.24 -5.33
CA VAL A 66 3.44 -0.20 -5.16
C VAL A 66 3.61 0.54 -3.83
N MET A 67 3.78 -0.18 -2.73
CA MET A 67 3.90 0.42 -1.39
C MET A 67 5.17 1.28 -1.27
N ASN A 68 6.29 0.81 -1.83
CA ASN A 68 7.52 1.58 -1.98
C ASN A 68 7.33 2.79 -2.88
N GLY A 69 6.55 2.66 -3.95
CA GLY A 69 6.24 3.75 -4.89
C GLY A 69 5.45 4.90 -4.27
N ILE A 70 4.59 4.63 -3.29
CA ILE A 70 3.74 5.67 -2.67
C ILE A 70 4.31 6.28 -1.38
N ILE A 71 5.39 5.74 -0.82
CA ILE A 71 5.86 6.15 0.52
C ILE A 71 6.20 7.64 0.60
N ASN A 72 6.76 8.21 -0.48
CA ASN A 72 7.08 9.65 -0.54
C ASN A 72 5.81 10.51 -0.42
N ALA A 73 4.75 10.16 -1.16
CA ALA A 73 3.46 10.84 -1.05
C ALA A 73 2.83 10.66 0.34
N VAL A 74 2.93 9.46 0.93
CA VAL A 74 2.45 9.19 2.30
C VAL A 74 3.15 10.10 3.33
N VAL A 75 4.47 10.19 3.26
CA VAL A 75 5.27 11.04 4.15
C VAL A 75 4.96 12.52 3.94
N GLU A 76 4.86 12.98 2.68
CA GLU A 76 4.55 14.38 2.36
C GLU A 76 3.17 14.80 2.92
N VAL A 77 2.16 13.93 2.78
CA VAL A 77 0.84 14.16 3.40
C VAL A 77 0.94 14.19 4.92
N GLY A 78 1.66 13.22 5.52
CA GLY A 78 1.85 13.13 6.97
C GLY A 78 2.68 14.25 7.60
N MET A 79 3.40 15.04 6.80
CA MET A 79 4.10 16.24 7.28
C MET A 79 3.15 17.42 7.54
N THR A 80 1.99 17.44 6.90
CA THR A 80 1.03 18.56 6.93
C THR A 80 -0.33 18.18 7.49
N ASN A 81 -0.66 16.89 7.50
CA ASN A 81 -1.91 16.31 7.98
C ASN A 81 -1.60 15.09 8.87
N ASP A 82 -2.64 14.40 9.33
CA ASP A 82 -2.46 13.09 9.96
C ASP A 82 -1.77 12.11 8.99
N MET A 83 -0.89 11.28 9.54
CA MET A 83 -0.21 10.22 8.78
C MET A 83 -1.25 9.31 8.13
N PRO A 84 -1.21 9.08 6.79
CA PRO A 84 -2.14 8.17 6.13
C PRO A 84 -2.08 6.75 6.74
N GLN A 85 -3.18 6.35 7.37
CA GLN A 85 -3.39 5.01 7.90
C GLN A 85 -4.65 4.38 7.29
N PRO A 86 -4.58 3.15 6.75
CA PRO A 86 -3.54 2.15 6.98
C PRO A 86 -2.33 2.20 6.02
N ALA A 87 -2.24 3.17 5.10
CA ALA A 87 -1.20 3.16 4.07
C ALA A 87 0.23 3.03 4.63
N PHE A 88 0.57 3.81 5.66
CA PHE A 88 1.89 3.74 6.28
C PHE A 88 2.12 2.41 7.01
N SER A 89 1.15 1.89 7.77
CA SER A 89 1.28 0.58 8.43
C SER A 89 1.41 -0.57 7.44
N LEU A 90 0.71 -0.51 6.31
CA LEU A 90 0.86 -1.51 5.25
C LEU A 90 2.25 -1.42 4.60
N TYR A 91 2.76 -0.21 4.33
CA TYR A 91 4.13 -0.04 3.82
C TYR A 91 5.14 -0.72 4.74
N GLN A 92 5.04 -0.50 6.07
CA GLN A 92 5.91 -1.13 7.05
C GLN A 92 5.77 -2.66 7.10
N ALA A 93 4.62 -3.21 6.73
CA ALA A 93 4.40 -4.65 6.68
C ALA A 93 5.06 -5.29 5.43
N PHE A 94 4.98 -4.61 4.28
CA PHE A 94 5.65 -5.04 3.05
C PHE A 94 7.18 -4.91 3.16
N ASP A 95 7.70 -3.81 3.70
CA ASP A 95 9.14 -3.59 3.94
C ASP A 95 9.79 -4.71 4.79
N GLN A 96 9.05 -5.29 5.74
CA GLN A 96 9.54 -6.40 6.56
C GLN A 96 9.83 -7.70 5.79
N GLY A 97 9.19 -7.87 4.62
CA GLY A 97 9.35 -9.01 3.72
C GLY A 97 10.62 -8.92 2.87
N GLU A 98 11.20 -7.73 2.70
CA GLU A 98 12.43 -7.53 1.92
C GLU A 98 13.69 -8.04 2.63
N TRP A 99 13.66 -8.08 3.96
CA TRP A 99 14.85 -8.34 4.76
C TRP A 99 15.16 -9.83 4.92
N PHE A 100 16.24 -10.26 4.26
CA PHE A 100 16.88 -11.54 4.54
C PHE A 100 17.41 -11.57 5.99
N ARG A 101 16.92 -12.53 6.79
CA ARG A 101 17.40 -12.76 8.16
C ARG A 101 18.33 -13.97 8.16
N SER A 102 19.55 -13.82 8.69
CA SER A 102 20.61 -14.84 8.65
C SER A 102 20.27 -16.15 9.36
N ASN A 103 19.23 -16.17 10.19
CA ASN A 103 18.77 -17.35 10.92
C ASN A 103 17.69 -18.14 10.17
N ASP A 104 17.23 -17.65 9.02
CA ASP A 104 16.19 -18.33 8.26
C ASP A 104 16.76 -19.39 7.31
N PRO A 105 16.06 -20.53 7.15
CA PRO A 105 16.40 -21.52 6.14
C PRO A 105 16.49 -20.88 4.73
N PRO A 106 17.37 -21.37 3.84
CA PRO A 106 17.51 -20.84 2.48
C PRO A 106 16.24 -20.88 1.63
N GLU A 107 15.29 -21.76 1.97
CA GLU A 107 14.01 -21.95 1.25
C GLU A 107 12.87 -21.09 1.83
N THR A 108 13.16 -20.19 2.78
CA THR A 108 12.14 -19.36 3.43
C THR A 108 11.60 -18.33 2.46
N ASP A 109 10.30 -18.36 2.23
CA ASP A 109 9.59 -17.22 1.63
C ASP A 109 9.40 -16.13 2.71
N PHE A 110 10.22 -15.08 2.63
CA PHE A 110 10.20 -13.97 3.58
C PHE A 110 8.89 -13.17 3.50
N SER A 111 8.27 -13.09 2.32
CA SER A 111 6.99 -12.41 2.14
C SER A 111 5.88 -13.14 2.88
N GLU A 112 5.80 -14.47 2.77
CA GLU A 112 4.81 -15.24 3.51
C GLU A 112 5.08 -15.23 5.02
N LYS A 113 6.36 -15.34 5.41
CA LYS A 113 6.72 -15.43 6.82
C LYS A 113 6.54 -14.11 7.56
N TYR A 114 6.92 -12.98 6.95
CA TYR A 114 7.02 -11.68 7.64
C TYR A 114 5.99 -10.64 7.20
N THR A 115 5.46 -10.72 5.98
CA THR A 115 4.49 -9.73 5.48
C THR A 115 3.05 -10.22 5.67
N LYS A 116 2.74 -11.45 5.26
CA LYS A 116 1.36 -11.94 5.19
C LYS A 116 0.58 -11.83 6.49
N HIS A 117 1.12 -12.32 7.60
CA HIS A 117 0.43 -12.29 8.88
C HIS A 117 0.19 -10.86 9.40
N VAL A 118 1.14 -9.95 9.18
CA VAL A 118 1.01 -8.54 9.59
C VAL A 118 -0.06 -7.85 8.75
N VAL A 119 -0.06 -8.08 7.43
CA VAL A 119 -1.09 -7.55 6.53
C VAL A 119 -2.47 -8.09 6.92
N GLU A 120 -2.60 -9.39 7.22
CA GLU A 120 -3.86 -9.98 7.71
C GLU A 120 -4.36 -9.31 9.00
N GLU A 121 -3.47 -9.03 9.95
CA GLU A 121 -3.82 -8.37 11.22
C GLU A 121 -4.27 -6.93 11.03
N ILE A 122 -3.56 -6.15 10.21
CA ILE A 122 -3.95 -4.78 9.86
C ILE A 122 -5.32 -4.80 9.20
N MET A 123 -5.52 -5.68 8.22
CA MET A 123 -6.77 -5.77 7.46
C MET A 123 -7.95 -6.27 8.29
N ARG A 124 -7.71 -7.13 9.29
CA ARG A 124 -8.74 -7.53 10.27
C ARG A 124 -9.16 -6.35 11.14
N THR A 125 -8.19 -5.59 11.66
CA THR A 125 -8.45 -4.44 12.54
C THR A 125 -9.26 -3.33 11.86
N LEU A 126 -9.13 -3.18 10.53
CA LEU A 126 -9.92 -2.21 9.75
C LEU A 126 -11.40 -2.60 9.59
N ARG A 127 -11.75 -3.86 9.85
CA ARG A 127 -13.12 -4.40 9.70
C ARG A 127 -13.89 -4.44 11.01
N ASP A 128 -13.20 -4.31 12.14
CA ASP A 128 -13.75 -4.27 13.50
C ASP A 128 -14.17 -2.84 13.88
#